data_AF-A0A8S1ERW5-F1
#
_entry.id   AF-A0A8S1ERW5-F1
#
_cell.length_a   1.000
_cell.length_b   1.000
_cell.length_c   1.000
_cell.angle_alpha   90.00
_cell.angle_beta   90.00
_cell.angle_gamma   90.00
#
_symmetry.space_group_name_H-M   'P 1'
#
loop_
_entity.id
_entity.type
_entity.pdbx_description
1 polymer ?
#
loop_
_entity_poly.entity_id
_entity_poly.type
_entity_poly.pdbx_seq_one_letter_code
_entity_poly.pdbx_strand_id
1 'polypeptide(L)'
;MYQGGTGERYAATRLKDQIDKPNDPLESSTINRTMYQGGTGERYAATRLKDQIDKPNDPLESSIINRTMYQGGTGERYAATRPKDQIDKPNDPLESSTINRTMYQTFSTDKVPLVIPMDNIESNSGKVEGQSVSRLTYTNFPSNRLNLSVPVDKWIHGPSYPTEYNTEQRSSYRPQPAQPCPAARIVLSKKRPVDPMYLY
;
A
#
# COMPACT_ATOMS: atom_id res chain seq x y z
N MET A 1 136.99 -20.10 -93.59
CA MET A 1 138.45 -19.89 -93.67
C MET A 1 138.71 -18.50 -94.20
N TYR A 2 139.72 -17.86 -93.64
CA TYR A 2 140.07 -16.45 -93.78
C TYR A 2 140.80 -16.18 -95.11
N GLN A 3 140.45 -15.04 -95.71
CA GLN A 3 141.25 -14.02 -96.41
C GLN A 3 142.62 -14.41 -96.98
N GLY A 4 142.91 -13.99 -98.22
CA GLY A 4 143.59 -12.70 -98.47
C GLY A 4 144.95 -13.02 -99.13
N GLY A 5 145.62 -12.17 -99.90
CA GLY A 5 145.46 -10.78 -100.32
C GLY A 5 146.47 -10.54 -101.48
N THR A 6 146.25 -9.53 -102.32
CA THR A 6 146.87 -8.17 -102.35
C THR A 6 148.17 -8.00 -103.14
N GLY A 7 148.25 -6.86 -103.84
CA GLY A 7 149.45 -6.25 -104.46
C GLY A 7 149.16 -5.61 -105.83
N GLU A 8 148.46 -4.47 -105.92
CA GLU A 8 148.95 -3.06 -105.94
C GLU A 8 149.67 -2.58 -107.22
N ARG A 9 149.14 -1.50 -107.85
CA ARG A 9 149.91 -0.42 -108.53
C ARG A 9 149.15 0.92 -108.40
N TYR A 10 149.90 2.01 -108.20
CA TYR A 10 149.44 3.35 -107.77
C TYR A 10 148.75 4.20 -108.85
N ALA A 11 147.84 5.09 -108.42
CA ALA A 11 147.06 6.04 -109.24
C ALA A 11 147.39 7.52 -108.91
N ALA A 12 147.12 8.42 -109.87
CA ALA A 12 147.47 9.85 -109.82
C ALA A 12 146.59 10.72 -108.89
N THR A 13 147.17 11.78 -108.32
CA THR A 13 146.58 12.66 -107.28
C THR A 13 146.12 14.02 -107.82
N ARG A 14 144.94 14.51 -107.38
CA ARG A 14 144.42 15.89 -107.61
C ARG A 14 144.68 16.79 -106.39
N LEU A 15 144.94 18.09 -106.60
CA LEU A 15 145.08 19.11 -105.55
C LEU A 15 143.72 19.45 -104.89
N LYS A 16 143.74 19.79 -103.59
CA LYS A 16 142.55 20.16 -102.78
C LYS A 16 142.42 21.68 -102.68
N ASP A 17 141.20 22.20 -102.83
CA ASP A 17 140.83 23.60 -102.53
C ASP A 17 140.89 23.87 -101.02
N GLN A 18 141.65 24.88 -100.60
CA GLN A 18 141.85 25.29 -99.21
C GLN A 18 141.45 26.76 -99.01
N ILE A 19 140.14 27.08 -99.06
CA ILE A 19 139.65 28.40 -98.64
C ILE A 19 138.82 28.21 -97.36
N ASP A 20 139.33 28.72 -96.24
CA ASP A 20 138.67 28.68 -94.94
C ASP A 20 137.56 29.74 -94.85
N LYS A 21 136.39 29.36 -94.32
CA LYS A 21 135.27 30.28 -94.04
C LYS A 21 135.39 30.82 -92.60
N PRO A 22 135.26 32.13 -92.37
CA PRO A 22 135.22 32.68 -91.01
C PRO A 22 133.98 32.17 -90.24
N ASN A 23 134.17 31.82 -88.97
CA ASN A 23 133.18 31.18 -88.09
C ASN A 23 132.73 32.08 -86.91
N ASP A 24 133.07 33.37 -86.95
CA ASP A 24 132.73 34.27 -85.85
C ASP A 24 131.23 34.62 -85.88
N PRO A 25 130.53 34.55 -84.72
CA PRO A 25 129.12 34.90 -84.65
C PRO A 25 128.92 36.40 -84.90
N LEU A 26 127.90 36.72 -85.71
CA LEU A 26 127.53 38.10 -86.01
C LEU A 26 126.73 38.71 -84.84
N GLU A 27 127.31 39.71 -84.18
CA GLU A 27 126.60 40.54 -83.21
C GLU A 27 125.65 41.50 -83.92
N SER A 28 124.44 41.04 -84.26
CA SER A 28 123.39 41.87 -84.88
C SER A 28 122.23 42.14 -83.92
N SER A 29 122.37 43.16 -83.06
CA SER A 29 121.25 43.70 -82.29
C SER A 29 121.19 45.21 -82.45
N THR A 30 120.01 45.74 -82.80
CA THR A 30 119.81 47.19 -82.97
C THR A 30 119.39 47.83 -81.64
N ILE A 31 119.62 49.14 -81.51
CA ILE A 31 119.23 49.91 -80.32
C ILE A 31 117.72 49.75 -80.02
N ASN A 32 116.89 49.69 -81.06
CA ASN A 32 115.45 49.55 -80.87
C ASN A 32 115.08 48.22 -80.19
N ARG A 33 115.71 47.12 -80.63
CA ARG A 33 115.50 45.79 -80.05
C ARG A 33 115.91 45.70 -78.59
N THR A 34 116.94 46.45 -78.18
CA THR A 34 117.44 46.42 -76.79
C THR A 34 116.69 47.40 -75.88
N MET A 35 116.33 48.58 -76.37
CA MET A 35 115.69 49.63 -75.57
C MET A 35 114.18 49.40 -75.32
N TYR A 36 113.47 48.78 -76.28
CA TYR A 36 112.01 48.66 -76.21
C TYR A 36 111.58 47.21 -76.06
N GLN A 37 111.92 46.63 -74.92
CA GLN A 37 111.48 45.30 -74.52
C GLN A 37 110.21 45.45 -73.67
N GLY A 38 109.12 44.74 -74.02
CA GLY A 38 107.84 44.87 -73.31
C GLY A 38 107.96 44.45 -71.84
N GLY A 39 107.42 45.27 -70.94
CA GLY A 39 107.27 44.96 -69.50
C GLY A 39 105.81 44.73 -69.11
N THR A 40 105.55 43.94 -68.07
CA THR A 40 104.20 43.75 -67.51
C THR A 40 103.93 44.81 -66.43
N GLY A 41 102.90 45.65 -66.61
CA GLY A 41 102.53 46.70 -65.65
C GLY A 41 101.70 46.18 -64.47
N GLU A 42 101.88 46.77 -63.27
CA GLU A 42 101.16 46.39 -62.04
C GLU A 42 99.67 46.84 -62.06
N ARG A 43 98.81 46.12 -61.32
CA ARG A 43 97.38 46.45 -61.18
C ARG A 43 97.07 46.97 -59.77
N TYR A 44 96.36 48.10 -59.69
CA TYR A 44 95.95 48.72 -58.42
C TYR A 44 94.89 47.89 -57.68
N ALA A 45 94.96 47.85 -56.34
CA ALA A 45 94.04 47.11 -55.48
C ALA A 45 92.71 47.85 -55.24
N ALA A 46 91.59 47.11 -55.17
CA ALA A 46 90.25 47.67 -54.96
C ALA A 46 89.76 47.51 -53.51
N THR A 47 89.16 48.56 -52.95
CA THR A 47 88.54 48.57 -51.60
C THR A 47 87.02 48.41 -51.68
N ARG A 48 86.41 47.58 -50.80
CA ARG A 48 84.95 47.35 -50.72
C ARG A 48 84.30 48.14 -49.57
N LEU A 49 83.08 48.66 -49.81
CA LEU A 49 82.21 49.31 -48.80
C LEU A 49 81.31 48.28 -48.09
N LYS A 50 80.83 48.58 -46.87
CA LYS A 50 80.00 47.68 -46.04
C LYS A 50 78.49 47.84 -46.30
N ASP A 51 77.80 46.71 -46.48
CA ASP A 51 76.36 46.58 -46.74
C ASP A 51 75.57 46.20 -45.47
N GLN A 52 75.07 47.17 -44.70
CA GLN A 52 74.06 46.89 -43.66
C GLN A 52 72.99 47.98 -43.62
N ILE A 53 71.74 47.62 -43.96
CA ILE A 53 70.53 48.39 -43.68
C ILE A 53 69.55 47.45 -42.96
N ASP A 54 69.06 47.85 -41.78
CA ASP A 54 68.15 47.05 -40.96
C ASP A 54 66.68 47.16 -41.41
N LYS A 55 65.92 46.07 -41.25
CA LYS A 55 64.50 45.97 -41.66
C LYS A 55 63.55 46.08 -40.45
N PRO A 56 62.44 46.84 -40.54
CA PRO A 56 61.47 46.95 -39.45
C PRO A 56 60.66 45.67 -39.23
N ASN A 57 60.33 45.37 -37.97
CA ASN A 57 59.77 44.09 -37.49
C ASN A 57 58.43 44.20 -36.73
N ASP A 58 57.76 45.36 -36.77
CA ASP A 58 56.53 45.53 -36.01
C ASP A 58 55.33 44.81 -36.67
N PRO A 59 54.49 44.09 -35.90
CA PRO A 59 53.32 43.41 -36.43
C PRO A 59 52.21 44.41 -36.79
N LEU A 60 51.68 44.30 -38.00
CA LEU A 60 50.55 45.07 -38.50
C LEU A 60 49.24 44.34 -38.25
N GLU A 61 48.37 44.92 -37.42
CA GLU A 61 46.97 44.49 -37.30
C GLU A 61 46.19 44.97 -38.53
N SER A 62 45.87 44.03 -39.43
CA SER A 62 45.13 44.31 -40.67
C SER A 62 43.79 43.56 -40.70
N SER A 63 42.78 44.09 -40.01
CA SER A 63 41.40 43.63 -40.17
C SER A 63 40.51 44.77 -40.65
N ILE A 64 39.84 44.56 -41.78
CA ILE A 64 38.95 45.55 -42.40
C ILE A 64 37.53 45.42 -41.85
N ILE A 65 36.80 46.54 -41.80
CA ILE A 65 35.44 46.65 -41.24
C ILE A 65 34.49 45.57 -41.78
N ASN A 66 34.58 45.25 -43.06
CA ASN A 66 33.71 44.25 -43.68
C ASN A 66 33.92 42.83 -43.09
N ARG A 67 35.19 42.47 -42.78
CA ARG A 67 35.55 41.18 -42.20
C ARG A 67 35.07 41.03 -40.75
N THR A 68 35.01 42.12 -40.00
CA THR A 68 34.60 42.09 -38.59
C THR A 68 33.09 42.24 -38.43
N MET A 69 32.43 43.04 -39.27
CA MET A 69 31.01 43.37 -39.11
C MET A 69 30.05 42.38 -39.78
N TYR A 70 30.45 41.76 -40.90
CA TYR A 70 29.57 40.87 -41.66
C TYR A 70 30.07 39.43 -41.59
N GLN A 71 30.03 38.86 -40.39
CA GLN A 71 30.30 37.45 -40.19
C GLN A 71 28.98 36.68 -40.32
N GLY A 72 28.95 35.65 -41.17
CA GLY A 72 27.76 34.84 -41.37
C GLY A 72 27.33 34.18 -40.05
N GLY A 73 26.10 34.42 -39.62
CA GLY A 73 25.47 33.74 -38.49
C GLY A 73 24.65 32.54 -38.94
N THR A 74 24.54 31.51 -38.11
CA THR A 74 23.54 30.45 -38.29
C THR A 74 22.17 31.00 -37.91
N GLY A 75 21.28 31.16 -38.88
CA GLY A 75 19.91 31.63 -38.64
C GLY A 75 19.11 30.68 -37.73
N GLU A 76 18.32 31.25 -36.82
CA GLU A 76 17.45 30.48 -35.94
C GLU A 76 16.34 29.78 -36.75
N ARG A 77 16.06 28.51 -36.43
CA ARG A 77 14.91 27.81 -37.01
C ARG A 77 13.68 28.12 -36.17
N TYR A 78 12.62 28.60 -36.82
CA TYR A 78 11.32 28.78 -36.16
C TYR A 78 10.86 27.48 -35.50
N ALA A 79 10.34 27.59 -34.28
CA ALA A 79 9.78 26.46 -33.56
C ALA A 79 8.64 25.84 -34.38
N ALA A 80 8.69 24.53 -34.59
CA ALA A 80 7.63 23.82 -35.30
C ALA A 80 6.36 23.82 -34.44
N THR A 81 5.33 24.55 -34.84
CA THR A 81 3.98 24.46 -34.26
C THR A 81 3.18 23.39 -34.99
N ARG A 82 2.72 22.38 -34.25
CA ARG A 82 1.83 21.36 -34.79
C ARG A 82 0.45 21.99 -35.06
N PRO A 83 -0.12 21.85 -36.27
CA PRO A 83 -1.47 22.30 -36.56
C PRO A 83 -2.48 21.67 -35.59
N LYS A 84 -3.47 22.44 -35.13
CA LYS A 84 -4.57 21.91 -34.32
C LYS A 84 -5.41 20.94 -35.18
N ASP A 85 -5.75 19.78 -34.63
CA ASP A 85 -6.72 18.87 -35.26
C ASP A 85 -8.07 19.60 -35.35
N GLN A 86 -8.57 19.77 -36.58
CA GLN A 86 -9.84 20.45 -36.88
C GLN A 86 -11.02 19.47 -37.05
N ILE A 87 -10.79 18.18 -36.79
CA ILE A 87 -11.80 17.13 -36.98
C ILE A 87 -12.42 16.81 -35.62
N ASP A 88 -13.71 17.10 -35.50
CA ASP A 88 -14.50 16.69 -34.35
C ASP A 88 -14.59 15.16 -34.30
N LYS A 89 -14.22 14.59 -33.14
CA LYS A 89 -14.34 13.16 -32.89
C LYS A 89 -15.75 12.88 -32.34
N PRO A 90 -16.48 11.90 -32.90
CA PRO A 90 -17.76 11.50 -32.32
C PRO A 90 -17.53 10.97 -30.91
N ASN A 91 -18.23 11.57 -29.94
CA ASN A 91 -18.21 11.17 -28.51
C ASN A 91 -19.52 10.51 -28.08
N ASP A 92 -20.47 10.32 -29.01
CA ASP A 92 -21.75 9.74 -28.69
C ASP A 92 -21.59 8.24 -28.36
N PRO A 93 -22.17 7.77 -27.24
CA PRO A 93 -22.13 6.36 -26.89
C PRO A 93 -22.90 5.54 -27.94
N LEU A 94 -22.30 4.41 -28.34
CA LEU A 94 -22.95 3.47 -29.25
C LEU A 94 -23.99 2.63 -28.50
N GLU A 95 -25.26 2.81 -28.85
CA GLU A 95 -26.32 1.88 -28.45
C GLU A 95 -26.11 0.52 -29.12
N SER A 96 -25.71 -0.49 -28.32
CA SER A 96 -25.25 -1.80 -28.78
C SER A 96 -26.03 -2.96 -28.15
N SER A 97 -27.36 -2.87 -28.18
CA SER A 97 -28.23 -3.94 -27.69
C SER A 97 -28.86 -4.72 -28.85
N THR A 98 -28.87 -6.06 -28.74
CA THR A 98 -29.51 -6.94 -29.72
C THR A 98 -30.91 -7.34 -29.26
N ILE A 99 -31.75 -7.77 -30.20
CA ILE A 99 -33.11 -8.24 -29.91
C ILE A 99 -33.09 -9.37 -28.87
N ASN A 100 -32.15 -10.32 -28.98
CA ASN A 100 -32.07 -11.40 -28.00
C ASN A 100 -31.72 -10.90 -26.59
N ARG A 101 -30.84 -9.88 -26.48
CA ARG A 101 -30.43 -9.32 -25.19
C ARG A 101 -31.57 -8.55 -24.52
N THR A 102 -32.43 -7.89 -25.30
CA THR A 102 -33.58 -7.13 -24.76
C THR A 102 -34.79 -8.02 -24.48
N MET A 103 -35.04 -9.02 -25.32
CA MET A 103 -36.26 -9.85 -25.23
C MET A 103 -36.15 -10.98 -24.19
N TYR A 104 -34.95 -11.54 -23.98
CA TYR A 104 -34.75 -12.68 -23.07
C TYR A 104 -33.91 -12.26 -21.87
N GLN A 105 -34.55 -11.59 -20.92
CA GLN A 105 -33.95 -11.21 -19.65
C GLN A 105 -34.30 -12.22 -18.56
N THR A 106 -33.47 -12.31 -17.52
CA THR A 106 -33.80 -13.11 -16.34
C THR A 106 -34.92 -12.43 -15.57
N PHE A 107 -36.09 -13.07 -15.52
CA PHE A 107 -37.20 -12.62 -14.69
C PHE A 107 -37.19 -13.41 -13.38
N SER A 108 -37.29 -12.70 -12.26
CA SER A 108 -37.54 -13.33 -10.97
C SER A 108 -39.03 -13.67 -10.91
N THR A 109 -39.36 -14.95 -10.86
CA THR A 109 -40.75 -15.40 -10.74
C THR A 109 -41.22 -15.30 -9.30
N ASP A 110 -42.50 -14.98 -9.10
CA ASP A 110 -43.11 -15.00 -7.76
C ASP A 110 -43.06 -16.42 -7.18
N LYS A 111 -42.81 -16.51 -5.87
CA LYS A 111 -42.84 -17.78 -5.15
C LYS A 111 -44.29 -18.26 -5.10
N VAL A 112 -44.54 -19.49 -5.55
CA VAL A 112 -45.84 -20.13 -5.37
C VAL A 112 -46.19 -20.20 -3.87
N PRO A 113 -47.43 -19.88 -3.48
CA PRO A 113 -47.84 -19.95 -2.09
C PRO A 113 -47.78 -21.40 -1.60
N LEU A 114 -47.30 -21.58 -0.37
CA LEU A 114 -47.24 -22.88 0.27
C LEU A 114 -48.67 -23.38 0.54
N VAL A 115 -49.02 -24.55 -0.01
CA VAL A 115 -50.27 -25.25 0.31
C VAL A 115 -50.04 -26.08 1.57
N ILE A 116 -50.58 -25.62 2.71
CA ILE A 116 -50.58 -26.35 3.98
C ILE A 116 -51.93 -27.07 4.10
N PRO A 117 -51.99 -28.41 4.03
CA PRO A 117 -53.22 -29.15 4.30
C PRO A 117 -53.65 -28.92 5.76
N MET A 118 -54.95 -28.71 5.99
CA MET A 118 -55.48 -28.59 7.35
C MET A 118 -55.52 -29.97 8.02
N ASP A 119 -54.96 -30.05 9.23
CA ASP A 119 -55.04 -31.23 10.10
C ASP A 119 -56.44 -31.33 10.74
N ASN A 120 -57.46 -31.67 9.93
CA ASN A 120 -58.85 -31.83 10.38
C ASN A 120 -59.11 -33.23 10.98
N ILE A 121 -58.22 -33.73 11.83
CA ILE A 121 -58.42 -35.03 12.50
C ILE A 121 -59.19 -34.80 13.80
N GLU A 122 -60.51 -34.99 13.76
CA GLU A 122 -61.35 -34.93 14.96
C GLU A 122 -61.17 -36.20 15.80
N SER A 123 -60.55 -36.06 16.98
CA SER A 123 -60.37 -37.16 17.92
C SER A 123 -61.68 -37.38 18.69
N ASN A 124 -62.34 -38.52 18.48
CA ASN A 124 -63.55 -38.85 19.21
C ASN A 124 -63.23 -39.06 20.71
N SER A 125 -63.73 -38.17 21.56
CA SER A 125 -63.56 -38.21 23.03
C SER A 125 -64.77 -38.78 23.76
N GLY A 126 -65.67 -39.46 23.04
CA GLY A 126 -66.88 -40.05 23.60
C GLY A 126 -66.60 -40.95 24.81
N LYS A 127 -67.38 -40.78 25.88
CA LYS A 127 -67.30 -41.64 27.06
C LYS A 127 -67.82 -43.04 26.72
N VAL A 128 -67.06 -44.07 27.12
CA VAL A 128 -67.50 -45.47 27.01
C VAL A 128 -68.46 -45.78 28.15
N GLU A 129 -69.73 -46.04 27.83
CA GLU A 129 -70.79 -46.35 28.80
C GLU A 129 -70.87 -47.85 29.17
N GLY A 130 -70.01 -48.69 28.61
CA GLY A 130 -70.01 -50.12 28.86
C GLY A 130 -69.60 -50.47 30.30
N GLN A 131 -70.50 -51.13 31.05
CA GLN A 131 -70.16 -51.79 32.31
C GLN A 131 -70.15 -53.31 32.14
N SER A 132 -69.20 -53.99 32.77
CA SER A 132 -69.14 -55.46 32.74
C SER A 132 -70.20 -56.09 33.63
N VAL A 133 -70.64 -57.30 33.28
CA VAL A 133 -71.63 -58.08 34.05
C VAL A 133 -71.17 -58.28 35.49
N SER A 134 -69.88 -58.55 35.72
CA SER A 134 -69.33 -58.71 37.07
C SER A 134 -69.46 -57.44 37.92
N ARG A 135 -69.27 -56.26 37.31
CA ARG A 135 -69.41 -54.96 37.98
C ARG A 135 -70.86 -54.68 38.39
N LEU A 136 -71.82 -55.21 37.64
CA LEU A 136 -73.25 -55.11 37.95
C LEU A 136 -73.71 -56.13 39.00
N THR A 137 -73.13 -57.33 38.99
CA THR A 137 -73.65 -58.49 39.76
C THR A 137 -73.03 -58.64 41.14
N TYR A 138 -71.76 -58.29 41.32
CA TYR A 138 -71.06 -58.43 42.59
C TYR A 138 -70.80 -57.05 43.19
N THR A 139 -71.81 -56.51 43.86
CA THR A 139 -71.71 -55.27 44.65
C THR A 139 -71.67 -55.59 46.15
N ASN A 140 -71.29 -54.61 46.96
CA ASN A 140 -71.17 -54.83 48.41
C ASN A 140 -72.53 -55.16 49.02
N PHE A 141 -72.65 -56.33 49.64
CA PHE A 141 -73.84 -56.71 50.38
C PHE A 141 -73.82 -56.11 51.80
N PRO A 142 -74.95 -55.61 52.31
CA PRO A 142 -75.02 -55.08 53.66
C PRO A 142 -74.77 -56.19 54.69
N SER A 143 -73.82 -55.96 55.60
CA SER A 143 -73.58 -56.85 56.73
C SER A 143 -74.51 -56.49 57.89
N ASN A 144 -75.50 -57.34 58.20
CA ASN A 144 -76.34 -57.16 59.38
C ASN A 144 -75.62 -57.69 60.63
N ARG A 145 -75.51 -56.85 61.68
CA ARG A 145 -75.03 -57.29 63.00
C ARG A 145 -76.19 -57.88 63.80
N LEU A 146 -76.06 -59.12 64.25
CA LEU A 146 -77.05 -59.78 65.11
C LEU A 146 -76.95 -59.21 66.53
N ASN A 147 -78.09 -58.82 67.11
CA ASN A 147 -78.16 -58.40 68.51
C ASN A 147 -78.23 -59.65 69.40
N LEU A 148 -77.22 -59.83 70.26
CA LEU A 148 -77.20 -60.91 71.24
C LEU A 148 -78.12 -60.52 72.42
N SER A 149 -79.20 -61.27 72.63
CA SER A 149 -80.10 -61.03 73.77
C SER A 149 -79.48 -61.61 75.04
N VAL A 150 -79.17 -60.76 76.01
CA VAL A 150 -78.73 -61.16 77.35
C VAL A 150 -79.83 -60.77 78.35
N PRO A 151 -80.30 -61.67 79.23
CA PRO A 151 -81.39 -61.36 80.15
C PRO A 151 -81.03 -60.21 81.11
N VAL A 152 -81.94 -59.25 81.25
CA VAL A 152 -81.84 -58.16 82.23
C VAL A 152 -82.52 -58.60 83.52
N ASP A 153 -81.73 -58.89 84.56
CA ASP A 153 -82.28 -59.23 85.87
C ASP A 153 -82.90 -57.99 86.53
N LYS A 154 -84.18 -58.15 86.90
CA LYS A 154 -85.10 -57.15 87.44
C LYS A 154 -84.73 -56.66 88.86
N TRP A 155 -83.48 -56.25 89.14
CA TRP A 155 -83.06 -55.86 90.50
C TRP A 155 -81.95 -54.80 90.53
N ILE A 156 -82.17 -53.62 89.93
CA ILE A 156 -81.29 -52.46 90.16
C ILE A 156 -82.11 -51.26 90.65
N HIS A 157 -82.80 -51.41 91.78
CA HIS A 157 -83.15 -50.30 92.68
C HIS A 157 -82.89 -50.81 94.11
N GLY A 158 -81.82 -50.33 94.75
CA GLY A 158 -81.58 -50.64 96.16
C GLY A 158 -82.62 -49.96 97.05
N PRO A 159 -83.02 -50.55 98.20
CA PRO A 159 -84.05 -49.96 99.05
C PRO A 159 -83.61 -48.61 99.64
N SER A 160 -84.54 -47.65 99.66
CA SER A 160 -84.43 -46.37 100.36
C SER A 160 -84.98 -46.52 101.78
N TYR A 161 -84.17 -46.21 102.80
CA TYR A 161 -84.53 -46.36 104.21
C TYR A 161 -84.97 -45.01 104.79
N PRO A 162 -86.08 -44.95 105.57
CA PRO A 162 -86.52 -43.70 106.20
C PRO A 162 -85.51 -43.24 107.27
N THR A 163 -85.12 -41.97 107.22
CA THR A 163 -84.23 -41.34 108.20
C THR A 163 -85.02 -40.89 109.43
N GLU A 164 -84.82 -41.55 110.58
CA GLU A 164 -85.51 -41.27 111.85
C GLU A 164 -84.95 -40.08 112.64
N TYR A 165 -83.82 -39.50 112.20
CA TYR A 165 -83.14 -38.40 112.89
C TYR A 165 -83.50 -37.04 112.31
N ASN A 166 -84.74 -36.59 112.50
CA ASN A 166 -85.13 -35.21 112.22
C ASN A 166 -85.83 -34.58 113.42
N THR A 167 -85.07 -33.81 114.21
CA THR A 167 -85.60 -33.10 115.38
C THR A 167 -86.50 -31.93 114.94
N GLU A 168 -87.54 -31.62 115.71
CA GLU A 168 -88.44 -30.49 115.42
C GLU A 168 -87.66 -29.17 115.25
N GLN A 169 -86.62 -28.94 116.04
CA GLN A 169 -85.77 -27.75 115.92
C GLN A 169 -85.09 -27.64 114.54
N ARG A 170 -84.50 -28.73 114.03
CA ARG A 170 -83.90 -28.77 112.67
C ARG A 170 -84.95 -28.68 111.55
N SER A 171 -86.16 -29.17 111.79
CA SER A 171 -87.23 -29.11 110.81
C SER A 171 -87.83 -27.71 110.69
N SER A 172 -88.04 -27.04 111.83
CA SER A 172 -88.78 -25.77 111.93
C SER A 172 -87.90 -24.53 111.71
N TYR A 173 -86.62 -24.58 112.08
CA TYR A 173 -85.69 -23.45 111.91
C TYR A 173 -84.78 -23.65 110.70
N ARG A 174 -85.38 -23.64 109.51
CA ARG A 174 -84.61 -23.54 108.27
C ARG A 174 -84.27 -22.07 108.00
N PRO A 175 -83.08 -21.76 107.44
CA PRO A 175 -82.72 -20.40 107.10
C PRO A 175 -83.79 -19.77 106.22
N GLN A 176 -84.40 -18.69 106.71
CA GLN A 176 -85.27 -17.85 105.90
C GLN A 176 -84.53 -16.56 105.53
N PRO A 177 -84.73 -16.04 104.31
CA PRO A 177 -84.09 -14.80 103.90
C PRO A 177 -84.55 -13.62 104.78
N ALA A 178 -83.61 -12.79 105.24
CA ALA A 178 -83.88 -11.66 106.14
C ALA A 178 -84.48 -10.45 105.41
N GLN A 179 -85.32 -9.66 106.09
CA GLN A 179 -85.87 -8.41 105.56
C GLN A 179 -84.83 -7.26 105.67
N PRO A 180 -84.72 -6.37 104.65
CA PRO A 180 -83.70 -5.32 104.61
C PRO A 180 -83.93 -4.17 105.61
N CYS A 181 -82.84 -3.58 106.12
CA CYS A 181 -82.84 -2.59 107.21
C CYS A 181 -83.05 -1.13 106.69
N PRO A 182 -83.90 -0.30 107.32
CA PRO A 182 -84.30 1.01 106.77
C PRO A 182 -83.27 2.16 106.88
N ALA A 183 -82.16 2.00 107.60
CA ALA A 183 -81.18 3.07 107.89
C ALA A 183 -80.22 3.45 106.74
N ALA A 184 -80.32 2.83 105.55
CA ALA A 184 -79.61 3.29 104.34
C ALA A 184 -80.30 4.50 103.66
N ARG A 185 -81.44 4.97 104.21
CA ARG A 185 -82.11 6.21 103.82
C ARG A 185 -81.90 7.22 104.95
N ILE A 186 -80.99 8.19 104.78
CA ILE A 186 -81.00 9.58 105.27
C ILE A 186 -79.55 10.08 105.44
N VAL A 187 -79.20 11.05 104.59
CA VAL A 187 -77.94 11.83 104.47
C VAL A 187 -76.72 11.13 103.88
N LEU A 188 -76.45 11.39 102.60
CA LEU A 188 -75.42 12.35 102.16
C LEU A 188 -75.31 12.29 100.63
N SER A 189 -76.29 12.80 99.89
CA SER A 189 -76.18 14.13 99.27
C SER A 189 -74.76 14.76 99.31
N LYS A 190 -73.90 14.44 98.34
CA LYS A 190 -73.21 15.47 97.55
C LYS A 190 -72.63 14.89 96.27
N LYS A 191 -73.19 15.41 95.18
CA LYS A 191 -72.87 15.25 93.76
C LYS A 191 -71.37 15.04 93.46
N ARG A 192 -71.08 14.13 92.53
CA ARG A 192 -70.64 14.57 91.19
C ARG A 192 -71.45 13.82 90.12
N PRO A 193 -71.88 14.52 89.07
CA PRO A 193 -73.00 14.10 88.24
C PRO A 193 -72.59 12.98 87.29
N VAL A 194 -73.53 12.04 87.13
CA VAL A 194 -73.89 11.56 85.82
C VAL A 194 -74.48 12.77 85.09
N ASP A 195 -73.93 13.15 83.94
CA ASP A 195 -74.85 13.43 82.85
C ASP A 195 -74.33 12.81 81.54
N PRO A 196 -75.14 11.93 80.93
CA PRO A 196 -75.06 11.55 79.55
C PRO A 196 -75.73 12.66 78.75
N MET A 197 -75.13 13.09 77.63
CA MET A 197 -75.94 13.73 76.61
C MET A 197 -76.62 12.65 75.77
N TYR A 198 -77.93 12.62 75.98
CA TYR A 198 -78.96 11.95 75.22
C TYR A 198 -78.93 12.29 73.73
N LEU A 199 -79.25 11.27 72.93
CA LEU A 199 -80.05 11.26 71.69
C LEU A 199 -79.87 12.38 70.65
N TYR A 200 -79.30 12.02 69.49
CA TYR A 200 -80.04 11.90 68.22
C TYR A 200 -79.28 11.01 67.24
#